data_AF-A0A9L0SRV1-F1
#
_entry.id   AF-A0A9L0SRV1-F1
#
_cell.length_a   1.000
_cell.length_b   1.000
_cell.length_c   1.000
_cell.angle_alpha   90.00
_cell.angle_beta   90.00
_cell.angle_gamma   90.00
#
_symmetry.space_group_name_H-M   'P 1'
#
loop_
_entity.id
_entity.type
_entity.pdbx_description
1 polymer ?
#
loop_
_entity_poly.entity_id
_entity_poly.type
_entity_poly.pdbx_seq_one_letter_code
_entity_poly.pdbx_strand_id
1 'polypeptide(L)' 'MPSIKLQSSDGEIFEVDVEIAKQSMTIKTMLEDLGMNDEGDDDPVPLPNVNAEYYKRTQKALNLKV' A
#
# COMPACT_ATOMS: atom_id res chain seq x y z
N MET A 1 7.23 -6.30 12.00
CA MET A 1 6.11 -6.59 11.09
C MET A 1 6.57 -6.18 9.72
N PRO A 2 6.35 -6.98 8.67
CA PRO A 2 6.79 -6.63 7.32
C PRO A 2 6.05 -5.37 6.87
N SER A 3 6.81 -4.36 6.43
CA SER A 3 6.27 -3.14 5.83
C SER A 3 6.52 -3.13 4.33
N ILE A 4 5.69 -2.40 3.61
CA ILE A 4 5.80 -2.20 2.17
C ILE A 4 5.76 -0.72 1.85
N LYS A 5 6.57 -0.31 0.87
CA LYS A 5 6.59 1.05 0.36
C LYS A 5 5.63 1.17 -0.82
N LEU A 6 4.70 2.11 -0.75
CA LEU A 6 3.78 2.44 -1.83
C LEU A 6 4.09 3.87 -2.30
N GLN A 7 4.31 4.07 -3.59
CA GLN A 7 4.53 5.40 -4.15
C GLN A 7 3.25 5.91 -4.82
N SER A 8 2.74 7.06 -4.41
CA SER A 8 1.58 7.69 -5.06
C SER A 8 1.96 8.34 -6.39
N SER A 9 0.95 8.72 -7.17
CA SER A 9 1.11 9.33 -8.49
C SER A 9 1.80 10.70 -8.47
N ASP A 10 1.79 11.38 -7.33
CA ASP A 10 2.52 12.63 -7.06
C ASP A 10 3.93 12.39 -6.49
N GLY A 11 4.37 11.13 -6.41
CA GLY A 11 5.72 10.72 -6.03
C GLY A 11 5.96 10.58 -4.53
N GLU A 12 4.94 10.75 -3.68
CA GLU A 12 5.05 10.55 -2.24
C GLU A 12 5.12 9.06 -1.90
N ILE A 13 6.01 8.69 -0.97
CA ILE A 13 6.21 7.29 -0.56
C ILE A 13 5.57 7.07 0.81
N PHE A 14 4.78 6.01 0.91
CA PHE A 14 4.09 5.56 2.11
C PHE A 14 4.63 4.21 2.54
N GLU A 15 5.22 4.15 3.73
CA GLU A 15 5.54 2.89 4.36
C GLU A 15 4.34 2.43 5.19
N VAL A 16 3.80 1.27 4.84
CA VAL A 16 2.63 0.71 5.50
C VAL A 16 2.84 -0.74 5.85
N ASP A 17 2.19 -1.17 6.92
CA ASP A 17 2.23 -2.57 7.32
C ASP A 17 1.57 -3.45 6.24
N VAL A 18 2.21 -4.56 5.90
CA VAL A 18 1.71 -5.49 4.88
C VAL A 18 0.34 -6.05 5.27
N GLU A 19 0.06 -6.27 6.56
CA GLU A 19 -1.27 -6.74 7.00
C GLU A 19 -2.34 -5.68 6.75
N ILE A 20 -2.03 -4.40 7.00
CA ILE A 20 -2.93 -3.27 6.72
C ILE A 20 -3.12 -3.11 5.21
N ALA A 21 -2.04 -3.20 4.43
CA ALA A 21 -2.09 -3.15 2.97
C ALA A 21 -2.96 -4.27 2.38
N LYS A 22 -2.85 -5.49 2.93
CA LYS A 22 -3.65 -6.67 2.53
C LYS A 22 -5.15 -6.53 2.84
N GLN A 23 -5.58 -5.60 3.72
CA GLN A 23 -7.01 -5.32 3.93
C GLN A 23 -7.68 -4.68 2.70
N SER A 24 -6.91 -4.00 1.86
CA SER A 24 -7.37 -3.53 0.56
C SER A 24 -7.25 -4.65 -0.46
N MET A 25 -8.37 -5.17 -0.96
CA MET A 25 -8.38 -6.21 -2.00
C MET A 25 -7.52 -5.83 -3.21
N THR A 26 -7.55 -4.57 -3.63
CA THR A 26 -6.78 -4.08 -4.77
C THR A 26 -5.27 -4.12 -4.52
N ILE A 27 -4.84 -3.66 -3.34
CA ILE A 27 -3.42 -3.67 -2.98
C ILE A 27 -2.97 -5.11 -2.78
N LYS A 28 -3.76 -5.94 -2.09
CA LYS A 28 -3.50 -7.36 -1.92
C LYS A 28 -3.23 -8.06 -3.26
N THR A 29 -4.10 -7.89 -4.25
CA THR A 29 -3.91 -8.51 -5.57
C THR A 29 -2.65 -7.98 -6.28
N MET A 30 -2.33 -6.69 -6.15
CA MET A 30 -1.07 -6.15 -6.68
C MET A 30 0.16 -6.78 -5.99
N LEU A 31 0.13 -6.96 -4.67
CA LEU A 31 1.24 -7.59 -3.95
C LEU A 31 1.40 -9.07 -4.31
N GLU A 32 0.29 -9.79 -4.46
CA GLU A 32 0.29 -11.19 -4.90
C GLU A 32 0.84 -11.33 -6.33
N ASP A 33 0.50 -10.41 -7.24
CA ASP A 33 0.99 -10.39 -8.62
C ASP A 33 2.49 -10.07 -8.71
N LEU A 34 2.96 -9.19 -7.82
CA LEU A 34 4.38 -8.84 -7.69
C LEU A 34 5.20 -9.88 -6.89
N GLY A 35 4.54 -10.88 -6.29
CA GLY A 35 5.20 -11.87 -5.44
C GLY A 35 5.72 -11.32 -4.09
N MET A 36 5.30 -10.11 -3.71
CA MET A 36 5.73 -9.40 -2.50
C MET A 36 4.90 -9.83 -1.29
N ASN A 37 5.06 -11.09 -0.86
CA ASN A 37 4.19 -11.63 0.19
C ASN A 37 4.80 -11.59 1.60
N ASP A 38 6.13 -11.65 1.74
CA ASP A 38 6.80 -11.82 3.05
C ASP A 38 8.23 -11.25 3.16
N GLU A 39 8.97 -11.06 2.05
CA GLU A 39 10.24 -10.31 2.05
C GLU A 39 9.92 -8.88 1.67
N GLY A 40 10.07 -7.96 2.62
CA GLY A 40 9.91 -6.52 2.37
C GLY A 40 10.90 -6.08 1.31
N ASP A 41 10.43 -5.99 0.08
CA ASP A 41 11.21 -5.45 -1.02
C ASP A 41 11.39 -3.95 -0.80
N ASP A 42 12.62 -3.45 -1.00
CA ASP A 42 12.92 -2.04 -0.76
C ASP A 42 12.33 -1.14 -1.85
N ASP A 43 12.00 -1.72 -3.02
CA ASP A 43 11.45 -1.00 -4.16
C ASP A 43 9.98 -0.60 -3.92
N PRO A 44 9.64 0.69 -4.10
CA PRO A 44 8.29 1.17 -3.87
C PRO A 44 7.33 0.71 -4.98
N VAL A 45 6.17 0.17 -4.58
CA VAL A 45 5.09 -0.19 -5.50
C VAL A 45 4.38 1.07 -5.99
N PRO A 46 4.37 1.36 -7.31
CA PRO A 46 3.75 2.57 -7.83
C PRO A 46 2.21 2.46 -7.88
N LEU A 47 1.54 3.50 -7.40
CA LEU A 47 0.09 3.70 -7.43
C LEU A 47 -0.25 4.87 -8.38
N PRO A 48 -0.22 4.66 -9.70
CA PRO A 48 -0.31 5.74 -10.70
C PRO A 48 -1.65 6.49 -10.70
N ASN A 49 -2.70 5.91 -10.11
CA ASN A 49 -4.04 6.50 -10.09
C ASN A 49 -4.44 7.03 -8.69
N VAL A 50 -3.50 7.09 -7.75
CA VAL A 50 -3.77 7.48 -6.37
C VAL A 50 -2.76 8.54 -5.97
N ASN A 51 -3.24 9.75 -5.66
CA ASN A 51 -2.39 10.78 -5.07
C ASN A 51 -2.27 10.60 -3.54
N ALA A 52 -1.31 11.30 -2.94
CA ALA A 52 -1.05 11.22 -1.51
C ALA A 52 -2.26 11.55 -0.63
N GLU A 53 -3.02 12.58 -0.99
CA GLU A 53 -4.18 13.03 -0.22
C GLU A 53 -5.32 11.99 -0.23
N TYR A 54 -5.62 11.41 -1.40
CA TYR A 54 -6.61 10.35 -1.54
C TYR A 54 -6.17 9.07 -0.84
N TYR A 55 -4.87 8.74 -0.92
CA TYR A 55 -4.31 7.61 -0.18
C TYR A 55 -4.54 7.76 1.32
N LYS A 56 -4.12 8.88 1.92
CA LYS A 56 -4.30 9.16 3.36
C LYS A 56 -5.77 9.08 3.79
N ARG A 57 -6.68 9.60 2.95
CA ARG A 57 -8.12 9.58 3.23
C ARG A 57 -8.71 8.17 3.18
N THR A 58 -8.32 7.36 2.19
CA THR A 58 -8.80 5.98 2.04
C THR A 58 -8.16 5.04 3.06
N GLN A 59 -6.86 5.19 3.35
CA GLN A 59 -6.15 4.48 4.40
C GLN A 59 -6.80 4.71 5.77
N LYS A 60 -7.14 5.96 6.11
CA LYS A 60 -7.86 6.27 7.35
C LYS A 60 -9.21 5.56 7.42
N ALA A 61 -9.91 5.42 6.30
CA ALA A 61 -11.19 4.71 6.22
C ALA A 61 -11.02 3.17 6.34
N LEU A 62 -9.92 2.61 5.83
CA LEU A 62 -9.55 1.20 6.04
C LEU A 62 -9.27 0.93 7.53
N ASN A 63 -8.46 1.77 8.18
CA ASN A 63 -8.17 1.65 9.62
C ASN A 63 -9.38 1.93 10.52
N LEU A 64 -10.47 2.52 10.00
CA LEU A 64 -11.69 2.80 10.76
C LEU A 64 -12.72 1.66 10.75
N LYS A 65 -12.47 0.55 10.04
CA LYS A 65 -13.42 -0.59 9.93
C LYS A 65 -13.27 -1.65 11.03
N VAL A 66 -12.77 -1.27 12.21
CA VAL A 66 -12.73 -2.14 13.41
C VAL A 66 -13.97 -2.00 14.27
#